data_AF-A0AAX6BMV0-F1
#
_entry.id   AF-A0AAX6BMV0-F1
#
_cell.length_a   1.000
_cell.length_b   1.000
_cell.length_c   1.000
_cell.angle_alpha   90.00
_cell.angle_beta   90.00
_cell.angle_gamma   90.00
#
_symmetry.space_group_name_H-M   'P 1'
#
loop_
_entity.id
_entity.type
_entity.pdbx_description
1 polymer ?
#
loop_
_entity_poly.entity_id
_entity_poly.type
_entity_poly.pdbx_seq_one_letter_code
_entity_poly.pdbx_strand_id
1 'polypeptide(L)'
;MLQIVTGKFFTKERYDSEASGKLYSNFKYGGEIKLCHGQLAKEPSVNHSNINTYIYSYKSGLEKKDGPGLIQVGTNEVLEQLSLICSFTLKSYFSKDQEKLETQTINSNNFIPSRFLKGYFENEIIGTGEDIKFLIENVYQILSLPRETYKVIIKCLDRLVESIRTVKYDINAAYSMLVYALETLSQSFDNFTPTWEDYDQKVRRKLDKVFKDLKVEQSTALKDVLLDSAHLKLQKRFITFITQHLTQDFFTTNAQGLKRALKKSDLVQTLNNAYSIRSGYVHQLVPMMNQLTIPLESETVQWGNQPYLTYNGLFRLTYNVIQSFINNHENLGHEEWNWEDDLPGMMYVNLAPEYWVHKADNFIPEVCKQRLEGLLSIISTASFYGKEQGIPSVDNLLSKIEELLPQAKKQDKLPMFIIYMIYNDIMEDEKRLKYERVYKTHQSLLTECNIMTLTYSLLFEEESWTWNLEECVKVYSQYEKRRYNDKAFLLPSFIEIMMVLEIGNCYFDQGDYINYRKYLEKGILDLAGSKELQDFLSDSLLSNSKVDLNEFINLNRKLSNFI
;
A
#
# COMPACT_ATOMS: atom_id res chain seq x y z
N MET A 1 -0.21 -14.57 -10.46
CA MET A 1 -0.64 -15.11 -11.77
C MET A 1 -0.57 -16.62 -11.86
N LEU A 2 0.51 -17.28 -11.40
CA LEU A 2 0.66 -18.75 -11.52
C LEU A 2 -0.56 -19.54 -11.00
N GLN A 3 -1.11 -19.17 -9.83
CA GLN A 3 -2.33 -19.79 -9.32
C GLN A 3 -3.61 -19.46 -10.11
N ILE A 4 -3.68 -18.31 -10.78
CA ILE A 4 -4.87 -17.92 -11.58
C ILE A 4 -4.93 -18.77 -12.85
N VAL A 5 -3.80 -18.91 -13.55
CA VAL A 5 -3.73 -19.64 -14.83
C VAL A 5 -3.95 -21.15 -14.69
N THR A 6 -3.97 -21.70 -13.45
CA THR A 6 -4.40 -23.09 -13.22
C THR A 6 -5.89 -23.30 -13.47
N GLY A 7 -6.69 -22.22 -13.47
CA GLY A 7 -8.15 -22.26 -13.54
C GLY A 7 -8.85 -22.44 -12.20
N LYS A 8 -8.11 -22.33 -11.07
CA LYS A 8 -8.66 -22.51 -9.72
C LYS A 8 -9.91 -21.64 -9.44
N PHE A 9 -9.98 -20.44 -10.01
CA PHE A 9 -11.04 -19.45 -9.73
C PHE A 9 -12.14 -19.37 -10.78
N PHE A 10 -12.07 -20.19 -11.84
CA PHE A 10 -12.98 -20.05 -12.98
C PHE A 10 -14.22 -20.91 -12.79
N THR A 11 -15.36 -20.36 -13.21
CA THR A 11 -16.69 -20.96 -13.16
C THR A 11 -17.25 -21.26 -14.55
N LYS A 12 -16.72 -20.61 -15.60
CA LYS A 12 -17.09 -20.75 -17.00
C LYS A 12 -15.99 -21.44 -17.83
N GLU A 13 -16.30 -21.68 -19.11
CA GLU A 13 -15.30 -22.12 -20.08
C GLU A 13 -14.13 -21.13 -20.18
N ARG A 14 -12.96 -21.63 -20.59
CA ARG A 14 -11.71 -20.87 -20.71
C ARG A 14 -11.21 -20.81 -22.15
N TYR A 15 -10.44 -19.78 -22.48
CA TYR A 15 -9.52 -19.84 -23.60
C TYR A 15 -8.28 -20.61 -23.15
N ASP A 16 -7.82 -21.57 -23.95
CA ASP A 16 -6.57 -22.31 -23.69
C ASP A 16 -5.51 -21.90 -24.72
N SER A 17 -4.37 -21.42 -24.26
CA SER A 17 -3.16 -21.21 -25.06
C SER A 17 -1.96 -21.94 -24.46
N GLU A 18 -1.08 -22.44 -25.32
CA GLU A 18 0.20 -22.99 -24.88
C GLU A 18 1.17 -21.82 -24.61
N ALA A 19 1.75 -21.79 -23.43
CA ALA A 19 2.72 -20.80 -23.01
C ALA A 19 4.01 -21.50 -22.57
N SER A 20 5.14 -20.86 -22.83
CA SER A 20 6.42 -21.32 -22.32
C SER A 20 7.35 -20.18 -21.94
N GLY A 21 8.34 -20.48 -21.11
CA GLY A 21 9.37 -19.52 -20.72
C GLY A 21 10.61 -20.20 -20.18
N LYS A 22 11.72 -19.45 -20.18
CA LYS A 22 13.03 -19.94 -19.73
C LYS A 22 13.29 -19.57 -18.27
N LEU A 23 13.84 -20.52 -17.54
CA LEU A 23 14.40 -20.32 -16.20
C LEU A 23 15.83 -20.86 -16.20
N TYR A 24 16.71 -20.17 -15.50
CA TYR A 24 18.11 -20.53 -15.32
C TYR A 24 18.32 -20.97 -13.87
N SER A 25 19.08 -22.03 -13.67
CA SER A 25 19.39 -22.52 -12.32
C SER A 25 20.76 -23.18 -12.20
N ASN A 26 21.38 -23.08 -11.02
CA ASN A 26 22.51 -23.94 -10.64
C ASN A 26 22.07 -25.36 -10.26
N PHE A 27 20.77 -25.66 -10.26
CA PHE A 27 20.24 -27.00 -10.06
C PHE A 27 20.28 -27.83 -11.34
N LYS A 28 20.71 -29.09 -11.23
CA LYS A 28 20.84 -30.02 -12.34
C LYS A 28 20.05 -31.29 -12.10
N TYR A 29 19.08 -31.52 -12.97
CA TYR A 29 18.34 -32.77 -13.07
C TYR A 29 18.21 -33.17 -14.54
N GLY A 30 18.44 -34.44 -14.85
CA GLY A 30 18.48 -34.95 -16.23
C GLY A 30 17.10 -35.33 -16.80
N GLY A 31 16.10 -35.52 -15.93
CA GLY A 31 14.75 -35.92 -16.32
C GLY A 31 13.81 -34.73 -16.54
N GLU A 32 12.64 -35.04 -17.10
CA GLU A 32 11.51 -34.12 -17.15
C GLU A 32 10.82 -34.06 -15.78
N ILE A 33 10.52 -32.84 -15.32
CA ILE A 33 9.80 -32.60 -14.06
C ILE A 33 8.36 -32.23 -14.41
N LYS A 34 7.42 -33.16 -14.19
CA LYS A 34 5.98 -32.94 -14.42
C LYS A 34 5.34 -32.37 -13.16
N LEU A 35 4.88 -31.13 -13.23
CA LEU A 35 4.19 -30.44 -12.14
C LEU A 35 2.68 -30.63 -12.25
N CYS A 36 1.92 -30.26 -11.22
CA CYS A 36 0.45 -30.28 -11.27
C CYS A 36 -0.12 -29.30 -12.30
N HIS A 37 0.64 -28.27 -12.67
CA HIS A 37 0.34 -27.36 -13.76
C HIS A 37 1.64 -27.11 -14.55
N GLY A 38 1.72 -27.66 -15.76
CA GLY A 38 2.89 -27.54 -16.64
C GLY A 38 4.03 -28.51 -16.34
N GLN A 39 5.15 -28.32 -17.02
CA GLN A 39 6.33 -29.16 -16.94
C GLN A 39 7.62 -28.35 -17.10
N LEU A 40 8.66 -28.75 -16.38
CA LEU A 40 10.02 -28.22 -16.50
C LEU A 40 10.90 -29.26 -17.18
N ALA A 41 11.47 -28.90 -18.33
CA ALA A 41 12.43 -29.74 -19.05
C ALA A 41 13.76 -29.01 -19.19
N LYS A 42 14.86 -29.67 -18.86
CA LYS A 42 16.19 -29.12 -19.07
C LYS A 42 16.51 -29.07 -20.57
N GLU A 43 16.95 -27.91 -21.06
CA GLU A 43 17.47 -27.74 -22.41
C GLU A 43 18.86 -28.42 -22.51
N PRO A 44 19.13 -29.21 -23.58
CA PRO A 44 20.46 -29.77 -23.81
C PRO A 44 21.48 -28.63 -23.90
N SER A 45 22.39 -28.55 -22.93
CA SER A 45 23.39 -27.48 -22.87
C SER A 45 24.46 -27.70 -23.95
N VAL A 46 24.65 -26.71 -24.83
CA VAL A 46 25.72 -26.71 -25.86
C VAL A 46 27.07 -26.26 -25.25
N ASN A 47 27.04 -25.57 -24.10
CA ASN A 47 28.22 -24.98 -23.44
C ASN A 47 28.50 -25.61 -22.06
N HIS A 48 29.77 -25.60 -21.64
CA HIS A 48 30.26 -26.06 -20.32
C HIS A 48 29.94 -25.11 -19.15
N SER A 49 28.83 -24.36 -19.20
CA SER A 49 28.42 -23.52 -18.08
C SER A 49 27.85 -24.38 -16.95
N ASN A 50 28.15 -24.04 -15.69
CA ASN A 50 27.55 -24.67 -14.51
C ASN A 50 26.07 -24.28 -14.29
N ILE A 51 25.50 -23.53 -15.24
CA ILE A 51 24.12 -23.04 -15.23
C ILE A 51 23.31 -23.86 -16.21
N ASN A 52 22.15 -24.32 -15.73
CA ASN A 52 21.21 -25.15 -16.44
C ASN A 52 20.04 -24.29 -16.88
N THR A 53 19.67 -24.40 -18.15
CA THR A 53 18.46 -23.77 -18.70
C THR A 53 17.30 -24.77 -18.63
N TYR A 54 16.19 -24.36 -18.03
CA TYR A 54 14.94 -25.11 -17.99
C TYR A 54 13.87 -24.36 -18.78
N ILE A 55 13.14 -25.08 -19.61
CA ILE A 55 11.94 -24.58 -20.28
C ILE A 55 10.74 -25.02 -19.45
N TYR A 56 9.98 -24.05 -18.95
CA TYR A 56 8.69 -24.29 -18.35
C TYR A 56 7.61 -24.16 -19.42
N SER A 57 6.88 -25.23 -19.68
CA SER A 57 5.75 -25.27 -20.62
C SER A 57 4.46 -25.52 -19.87
N TYR A 58 3.43 -24.71 -20.10
CA TYR A 58 2.16 -24.78 -19.38
C TYR A 58 1.00 -24.25 -20.24
N LYS A 59 -0.22 -24.64 -19.87
CA LYS A 59 -1.43 -24.10 -20.47
C LYS A 59 -1.80 -22.81 -19.75
N SER A 60 -1.71 -21.69 -20.45
CA SER A 60 -2.23 -20.42 -19.98
C SER A 60 -3.67 -20.29 -20.43
N GLY A 61 -4.59 -20.08 -19.49
CA GLY A 61 -5.97 -19.85 -19.86
C GLY A 61 -6.65 -18.84 -18.95
N LEU A 62 -7.51 -18.03 -19.54
CA LEU A 62 -8.40 -17.10 -18.85
C LEU A 62 -9.84 -17.47 -19.13
N GLU A 63 -10.70 -17.24 -18.15
CA GLU A 63 -12.15 -17.47 -18.28
C GLU A 63 -12.74 -16.63 -19.42
N LYS A 64 -13.59 -17.26 -20.25
CA LYS A 64 -14.29 -16.58 -21.34
C LYS A 64 -15.29 -15.59 -20.78
N LYS A 65 -15.32 -14.39 -21.38
CA LYS A 65 -16.28 -13.34 -21.08
C LYS A 65 -17.11 -12.96 -22.30
N ASP A 66 -18.25 -12.33 -22.03
CA ASP A 66 -19.09 -11.70 -23.06
C ASP A 66 -18.40 -10.41 -23.54
N GLY A 67 -17.72 -10.47 -24.69
CA GLY A 67 -16.95 -9.37 -25.27
C GLY A 67 -15.56 -9.78 -25.79
N PRO A 68 -14.70 -8.83 -26.21
CA PRO A 68 -13.32 -9.13 -26.57
C PRO A 68 -12.57 -9.73 -25.38
N GLY A 69 -12.26 -11.02 -25.45
CA GLY A 69 -11.63 -11.78 -24.36
C GLY A 69 -10.10 -11.66 -24.38
N LEU A 70 -9.51 -11.55 -23.19
CA LEU A 70 -8.06 -11.74 -23.03
C LEU A 70 -7.73 -13.23 -23.17
N ILE A 71 -6.75 -13.55 -24.02
CA ILE A 71 -6.36 -14.93 -24.30
C ILE A 71 -5.19 -15.36 -23.41
N GLN A 72 -4.23 -14.46 -23.15
CA GLN A 72 -3.04 -14.75 -22.35
C GLN A 72 -2.51 -13.47 -21.68
N VAL A 73 -2.26 -13.54 -20.36
CA VAL A 73 -1.71 -12.44 -19.57
C VAL A 73 -0.77 -13.01 -18.50
N GLY A 74 0.28 -12.26 -18.17
CA GLY A 74 1.03 -12.49 -16.93
C GLY A 74 2.11 -13.56 -16.99
N THR A 75 2.61 -13.92 -18.18
CA THR A 75 3.64 -14.96 -18.34
C THR A 75 4.91 -14.66 -17.51
N ASN A 76 5.29 -13.39 -17.40
CA ASN A 76 6.45 -13.00 -16.59
C ASN A 76 6.24 -13.25 -15.10
N GLU A 77 5.05 -12.96 -14.59
CA GLU A 77 4.62 -13.16 -13.21
C GLU A 77 4.46 -14.64 -12.90
N VAL A 78 3.99 -15.44 -13.87
CA VAL A 78 3.93 -16.91 -13.75
C VAL A 78 5.33 -17.49 -13.55
N LEU A 79 6.27 -17.14 -14.45
CA LEU A 79 7.66 -17.61 -14.38
C LEU A 79 8.36 -17.15 -13.10
N GLU A 80 8.10 -15.92 -12.67
CA GLU A 80 8.66 -15.38 -11.43
C GLU A 80 8.17 -16.15 -10.21
N GLN A 81 6.86 -16.34 -10.08
CA GLN A 81 6.27 -17.09 -8.97
C GLN A 81 6.78 -18.54 -8.95
N LEU A 82 6.89 -19.18 -10.11
CA LEU A 82 7.47 -20.52 -10.20
C LEU A 82 8.95 -20.53 -9.79
N SER A 83 9.75 -19.54 -10.23
CA SER A 83 11.17 -19.44 -9.85
C SER A 83 11.37 -19.30 -8.34
N LEU A 84 10.48 -18.57 -7.65
CA LEU A 84 10.51 -18.44 -6.20
C LEU A 84 10.21 -19.77 -5.51
N ILE A 85 9.17 -20.48 -5.96
CA ILE A 85 8.79 -21.79 -5.42
C ILE A 85 9.94 -22.79 -5.64
N CYS A 86 10.48 -22.89 -6.85
CA CYS A 86 11.60 -23.78 -7.14
C CYS A 86 12.83 -23.45 -6.29
N SER A 87 13.18 -22.16 -6.15
CA SER A 87 14.33 -21.73 -5.34
C SER A 87 14.15 -22.08 -3.86
N PHE A 88 12.94 -21.89 -3.34
CA PHE A 88 12.60 -22.25 -1.99
C PHE A 88 12.69 -23.77 -1.79
N THR A 89 11.96 -24.55 -2.60
CA THR A 89 11.80 -25.99 -2.37
C THR A 89 13.09 -26.78 -2.63
N LEU A 90 13.81 -26.49 -3.72
CA LEU A 90 15.03 -27.23 -4.09
C LEU A 90 16.29 -26.69 -3.41
N LYS A 91 16.16 -25.65 -2.59
CA LYS A 91 17.28 -24.95 -1.95
C LYS A 91 18.40 -24.55 -2.91
N SER A 92 17.99 -24.14 -4.11
CA SER A 92 18.85 -23.73 -5.19
C SER A 92 18.39 -22.37 -5.71
N TYR A 93 19.10 -21.79 -6.67
CA TYR A 93 18.74 -20.49 -7.20
C TYR A 93 18.13 -20.66 -8.59
N PHE A 94 16.87 -20.23 -8.75
CA PHE A 94 16.18 -20.14 -10.04
C PHE A 94 15.93 -18.66 -10.37
N SER A 95 16.17 -18.29 -11.63
CA SER A 95 16.04 -16.92 -12.11
C SER A 95 15.55 -16.87 -13.56
N LYS A 96 14.83 -15.82 -13.93
CA LYS A 96 14.53 -15.49 -15.34
C LYS A 96 15.75 -14.89 -16.06
N ASP A 97 16.72 -14.43 -15.29
CA ASP A 97 17.91 -13.71 -15.74
C ASP A 97 19.17 -14.53 -15.43
N GLN A 98 19.86 -14.95 -16.50
CA GLN A 98 21.07 -15.75 -16.42
C GLN A 98 22.25 -14.99 -15.81
N GLU A 99 22.43 -13.71 -16.15
CA GLU A 99 23.55 -12.89 -15.68
C GLU A 99 23.48 -12.66 -14.17
N LYS A 100 22.27 -12.44 -13.65
CA LYS A 100 22.03 -12.38 -12.19
C LYS A 100 22.40 -13.67 -11.48
N LEU A 101 22.28 -14.82 -12.14
CA LEU A 101 22.67 -16.10 -11.55
C LEU A 101 24.19 -16.23 -11.56
N GLU A 102 24.83 -15.96 -12.71
CA GLU A 102 26.29 -16.02 -12.89
C GLU A 102 27.02 -15.16 -11.85
N THR A 103 26.61 -13.89 -11.71
CA THR A 103 27.21 -12.93 -10.77
C THR A 103 27.10 -13.33 -9.30
N GLN A 104 26.11 -14.16 -8.95
CA GLN A 104 25.88 -14.66 -7.59
C GLN A 104 26.62 -15.98 -7.32
N THR A 105 26.76 -16.84 -8.33
CA THR A 105 27.46 -18.13 -8.21
C THR A 105 28.97 -18.04 -8.44
N ILE A 106 29.47 -16.98 -9.11
CA ILE A 106 30.91 -16.77 -9.30
C ILE A 106 31.53 -16.28 -7.98
N ASN A 107 32.39 -17.12 -7.40
CA ASN A 107 33.22 -16.76 -6.25
C ASN A 107 34.25 -15.70 -6.67
N SER A 108 34.13 -14.47 -6.16
CA SER A 108 35.18 -13.46 -6.30
C SER A 108 36.17 -13.56 -5.14
N ASN A 109 37.42 -13.15 -5.35
CA ASN A 109 38.52 -13.34 -4.39
C ASN A 109 38.33 -12.66 -3.02
N ASN A 110 37.36 -11.75 -2.87
CA ASN A 110 37.18 -10.94 -1.65
C ASN A 110 35.89 -11.26 -0.85
N PHE A 111 34.90 -11.93 -1.44
CA PHE A 111 33.63 -12.27 -0.77
C PHE A 111 33.09 -13.61 -1.30
N ILE A 112 32.86 -14.57 -0.40
CA ILE A 112 32.41 -15.92 -0.75
C ILE A 112 31.00 -16.12 -0.18
N PRO A 113 29.93 -15.88 -0.98
CA PRO A 113 28.53 -15.98 -0.52
C PRO A 113 28.19 -17.36 0.08
N SER A 114 28.81 -18.44 -0.43
CA SER A 114 28.62 -19.80 0.09
C SER A 114 29.03 -19.99 1.55
N ARG A 115 29.79 -19.07 2.14
CA ARG A 115 30.09 -19.07 3.58
C ARG A 115 28.94 -18.49 4.44
N PHE A 116 28.05 -17.69 3.86
CA PHE A 116 26.85 -17.21 4.53
C PHE A 116 25.70 -18.21 4.45
N LEU A 117 25.59 -18.94 3.33
CA LEU A 117 24.54 -19.92 3.12
C LEU A 117 25.03 -21.07 2.22
N LYS A 118 25.16 -22.27 2.78
CA LYS A 118 25.46 -23.49 2.02
C LYS A 118 24.25 -23.95 1.21
N GLY A 119 24.47 -24.70 0.14
CA GLY A 119 23.41 -25.21 -0.73
C GLY A 119 22.97 -24.23 -1.82
N TYR A 120 22.86 -22.92 -1.56
CA TYR A 120 22.31 -21.99 -2.57
C TYR A 120 23.36 -21.41 -3.55
N PHE A 121 24.58 -21.13 -3.07
CA PHE A 121 25.64 -20.50 -3.86
C PHE A 121 26.66 -21.52 -4.42
N GLU A 122 26.29 -22.79 -4.46
CA GLU A 122 27.13 -23.83 -5.04
C GLU A 122 27.12 -23.72 -6.57
N ASN A 123 28.26 -24.05 -7.20
CA ASN A 123 28.41 -23.95 -8.65
C ASN A 123 27.39 -24.82 -9.38
N GLU A 124 27.16 -26.04 -8.90
CA GLU A 124 26.18 -26.98 -9.44
C GLU A 124 25.62 -27.82 -8.29
N ILE A 125 24.29 -27.95 -8.23
CA ILE A 125 23.56 -28.77 -7.24
C ILE A 125 22.90 -29.92 -8.00
N ILE A 126 23.28 -31.16 -7.69
CA ILE A 126 22.75 -32.34 -8.37
C ILE A 126 21.46 -32.78 -7.68
N GLY A 127 20.36 -32.74 -8.42
CA GLY A 127 19.04 -33.15 -7.94
C GLY A 127 18.85 -34.67 -7.93
N THR A 128 18.14 -35.15 -6.91
CA THR A 128 17.71 -36.55 -6.76
C THR A 128 16.23 -36.72 -7.11
N GLY A 129 15.77 -37.97 -7.27
CA GLY A 129 14.34 -38.25 -7.46
C GLY A 129 13.47 -37.83 -6.27
N GLU A 130 14.02 -37.85 -5.05
CA GLU A 130 13.33 -37.39 -3.84
C GLU A 130 13.14 -35.87 -3.85
N ASP A 131 14.14 -35.10 -4.29
CA ASP A 131 14.04 -33.64 -4.42
C ASP A 131 12.93 -33.26 -5.42
N ILE A 132 12.82 -34.00 -6.53
CA ILE A 132 11.78 -33.76 -7.53
C ILE A 132 10.39 -34.11 -6.99
N LYS A 133 10.26 -35.23 -6.26
CA LYS A 133 9.00 -35.57 -5.61
C LYS A 133 8.58 -34.50 -4.61
N PHE A 134 9.53 -34.03 -3.80
CA PHE A 134 9.31 -32.95 -2.85
C PHE A 134 8.90 -31.63 -3.55
N LEU A 135 9.53 -31.29 -4.68
CA LEU A 135 9.12 -30.15 -5.51
C LEU A 135 7.68 -30.26 -5.99
N ILE A 136 7.30 -31.41 -6.56
CA ILE A 136 5.94 -31.63 -7.08
C ILE A 136 4.90 -31.47 -5.97
N GLU A 137 5.15 -32.04 -4.80
CA GLU A 137 4.27 -31.94 -3.64
C GLU A 137 4.13 -30.50 -3.14
N ASN A 138 5.23 -29.76 -3.03
CA ASN A 138 5.21 -28.36 -2.58
C ASN A 138 4.53 -27.42 -3.59
N VAL A 139 4.80 -27.58 -4.88
CA VAL A 139 4.12 -26.79 -5.92
C VAL A 139 2.61 -27.02 -5.84
N TYR A 140 2.19 -28.28 -5.68
CA TYR A 140 0.77 -28.60 -5.52
C TYR A 140 0.17 -27.96 -4.26
N GLN A 141 0.83 -28.10 -3.11
CA GLN A 141 0.37 -27.50 -1.85
C GLN A 141 0.23 -25.98 -1.96
N ILE A 142 1.26 -25.29 -2.45
CA ILE A 142 1.26 -23.83 -2.58
C ILE A 142 0.15 -23.36 -3.52
N LEU A 143 -0.05 -24.01 -4.66
CA LEU A 143 -1.12 -23.64 -5.60
C LEU A 143 -2.53 -23.93 -5.06
N SER A 144 -2.64 -24.86 -4.11
CA SER A 144 -3.91 -25.22 -3.47
C SER A 144 -4.29 -24.29 -2.31
N LEU A 145 -3.39 -23.44 -1.81
CA LEU A 145 -3.69 -22.48 -0.73
C LEU A 145 -4.82 -21.51 -1.10
N PRO A 146 -5.64 -21.03 -0.14
CA PRO A 146 -6.56 -19.91 -0.35
C PRO A 146 -5.86 -18.70 -0.98
N ARG A 147 -6.56 -17.89 -1.78
CA ARG A 147 -5.94 -16.84 -2.59
C ARG A 147 -5.15 -15.83 -1.76
N GLU A 148 -5.73 -15.37 -0.65
CA GLU A 148 -5.07 -14.43 0.26
C GLU A 148 -3.80 -15.04 0.88
N THR A 149 -3.88 -16.31 1.31
CA THR A 149 -2.73 -17.05 1.83
C THR A 149 -1.63 -17.22 0.77
N TYR A 150 -2.00 -17.59 -0.46
CA TYR A 150 -1.08 -17.70 -1.58
C TYR A 150 -0.34 -16.38 -1.84
N LYS A 151 -1.05 -15.24 -1.86
CA LYS A 151 -0.46 -13.92 -2.08
C LYS A 151 0.57 -13.59 -1.02
N VAL A 152 0.28 -13.85 0.26
CA VAL A 152 1.23 -13.63 1.35
C VAL A 152 2.44 -14.57 1.25
N ILE A 153 2.23 -15.85 0.94
CA ILE A 153 3.32 -16.82 0.82
C ILE A 153 4.26 -16.46 -0.32
N ILE A 154 3.75 -16.12 -1.50
CA ILE A 154 4.59 -15.67 -2.62
C ILE A 154 5.41 -14.43 -2.24
N LYS A 155 4.83 -13.46 -1.53
CA LYS A 155 5.58 -12.29 -1.03
C LYS A 155 6.69 -12.70 -0.06
N CYS A 156 6.45 -13.67 0.82
CA CYS A 156 7.46 -14.15 1.77
C CYS A 156 8.58 -14.93 1.07
N LEU A 157 8.25 -15.76 0.08
CA LEU A 157 9.23 -16.45 -0.76
C LEU A 157 10.08 -15.46 -1.56
N ASP A 158 9.45 -14.42 -2.12
CA ASP A 158 10.14 -13.34 -2.79
C ASP A 158 11.16 -12.66 -1.86
N ARG A 159 10.75 -12.25 -0.66
CA ARG A 159 11.67 -11.63 0.31
C ARG A 159 12.78 -12.56 0.77
N LEU A 160 12.51 -13.86 0.94
CA LEU A 160 13.53 -14.86 1.27
C LEU A 160 14.55 -15.04 0.14
N VAL A 161 14.10 -15.12 -1.12
CA VAL A 161 15.01 -15.25 -2.26
C VAL A 161 15.78 -13.95 -2.49
N GLU A 162 15.15 -12.79 -2.29
CA GLU A 162 15.81 -11.49 -2.40
C GLU A 162 16.86 -11.28 -1.30
N SER A 163 16.67 -11.84 -0.11
CA SER A 163 17.70 -11.80 0.94
C SER A 163 18.97 -12.52 0.50
N ILE A 164 18.84 -13.65 -0.21
CA ILE A 164 19.96 -14.38 -0.78
C ILE A 164 20.70 -13.51 -1.82
N ARG A 165 19.97 -12.86 -2.73
CA ARG A 165 20.56 -11.96 -3.74
C ARG A 165 21.29 -10.77 -3.11
N THR A 166 20.73 -10.26 -2.02
CA THR A 166 21.20 -9.04 -1.36
C THR A 166 22.40 -9.30 -0.46
N VAL A 167 22.57 -10.53 0.06
CA VAL A 167 23.60 -10.84 1.08
C VAL A 167 25.02 -10.44 0.69
N LYS A 168 25.33 -10.49 -0.62
CA LYS A 168 26.63 -10.11 -1.18
C LYS A 168 26.89 -8.60 -1.19
N TYR A 169 25.83 -7.81 -1.25
CA TYR A 169 25.89 -6.36 -1.40
C TYR A 169 25.62 -5.65 -0.07
N ASP A 170 24.62 -6.10 0.68
CA ASP A 170 24.25 -5.56 1.99
C ASP A 170 23.65 -6.64 2.90
N ILE A 171 24.48 -7.12 3.83
CA ILE A 171 24.07 -8.10 4.85
C ILE A 171 23.00 -7.55 5.80
N ASN A 172 22.96 -6.24 6.07
CA ASN A 172 21.95 -5.63 6.95
C ASN A 172 20.58 -5.67 6.30
N ALA A 173 20.51 -5.29 5.03
CA ALA A 173 19.29 -5.38 4.24
C ALA A 173 18.85 -6.84 4.11
N ALA A 174 19.76 -7.76 3.75
CA ALA A 174 19.45 -9.19 3.63
C ALA A 174 18.92 -9.79 4.94
N TYR A 175 19.54 -9.49 6.07
CA TYR A 175 19.06 -9.93 7.38
C TYR A 175 17.67 -9.38 7.69
N SER A 176 17.45 -8.09 7.41
CA SER A 176 16.15 -7.43 7.63
C SER A 176 15.05 -8.03 6.73
N MET A 177 15.37 -8.41 5.49
CA MET A 177 14.43 -9.06 4.57
C MET A 177 13.88 -10.39 5.11
N LEU A 178 14.70 -11.18 5.82
CA LEU A 178 14.24 -12.40 6.48
C LEU A 178 13.28 -12.09 7.63
N VAL A 179 13.59 -11.07 8.44
CA VAL A 179 12.69 -10.59 9.50
C VAL A 179 11.38 -10.07 8.90
N TYR A 180 11.42 -9.31 7.80
CA TYR A 180 10.21 -8.83 7.11
C TYR A 180 9.32 -9.97 6.61
N ALA A 181 9.90 -11.04 6.05
CA ALA A 181 9.13 -12.20 5.60
C ALA A 181 8.34 -12.81 6.77
N LEU A 182 9.00 -12.99 7.92
CA LEU A 182 8.38 -13.51 9.14
C LEU A 182 7.35 -12.55 9.76
N GLU A 183 7.61 -11.24 9.75
CA GLU A 183 6.66 -10.23 10.20
C GLU A 183 5.41 -10.21 9.33
N THR A 184 5.58 -10.29 8.00
CA THR A 184 4.47 -10.32 7.05
C THR A 184 3.57 -11.52 7.32
N LEU A 185 4.15 -12.70 7.56
CA LEU A 185 3.38 -13.88 7.96
C LEU A 185 2.65 -13.67 9.28
N SER A 186 3.35 -13.20 10.31
CA SER A 186 2.73 -13.00 11.63
C SER A 186 1.57 -12.00 11.58
N GLN A 187 1.74 -10.86 10.93
CA GLN A 187 0.72 -9.81 10.88
C GLN A 187 -0.50 -10.24 10.06
N SER A 188 -0.32 -11.13 9.09
CA SER A 188 -1.41 -11.59 8.22
C SER A 188 -2.23 -12.73 8.84
N PHE A 189 -1.65 -13.50 9.78
CA PHE A 189 -2.26 -14.76 10.25
C PHE A 189 -2.18 -15.00 11.77
N ASP A 190 -1.82 -14.00 12.59
CA ASP A 190 -1.85 -14.14 14.05
C ASP A 190 -3.25 -13.93 14.65
N ASN A 191 -3.49 -14.60 15.79
CA ASN A 191 -4.65 -14.40 16.66
C ASN A 191 -4.23 -13.77 18.01
N PHE A 192 -3.11 -13.03 18.05
CA PHE A 192 -2.49 -12.64 19.32
C PHE A 192 -3.14 -11.40 19.95
N THR A 193 -3.46 -11.52 21.25
CA THR A 193 -3.95 -10.45 22.11
C THR A 193 -2.92 -10.14 23.21
N PRO A 194 -2.38 -8.92 23.31
CA PRO A 194 -1.34 -8.57 24.27
C PRO A 194 -1.85 -8.53 25.73
N THR A 195 -1.02 -8.92 26.68
CA THR A 195 -1.31 -8.86 28.13
C THR A 195 -0.35 -7.91 28.85
N TRP A 196 -0.72 -7.44 30.06
CA TRP A 196 0.14 -6.51 30.81
C TRP A 196 1.54 -7.06 31.13
N GLU A 197 1.67 -8.37 31.30
CA GLU A 197 2.96 -9.03 31.52
C GLU A 197 3.89 -8.95 30.30
N ASP A 198 3.35 -8.68 29.12
CA ASP A 198 4.12 -8.53 27.89
C ASP A 198 4.83 -7.19 27.77
N TYR A 199 4.47 -6.21 28.59
CA TYR A 199 5.07 -4.88 28.58
C TYR A 199 6.52 -4.90 29.11
N ASP A 200 7.38 -4.03 28.57
CA ASP A 200 8.80 -3.97 28.96
C ASP A 200 8.95 -3.96 30.49
N GLN A 201 9.73 -4.88 31.04
CA GLN A 201 9.79 -5.08 32.49
C GLN A 201 10.30 -3.84 33.24
N LYS A 202 11.24 -3.08 32.66
CA LYS A 202 11.78 -1.87 33.31
C LYS A 202 10.74 -0.76 33.34
N VAL A 203 9.98 -0.58 32.25
CA VAL A 203 8.91 0.42 32.17
C VAL A 203 7.70 -0.01 32.99
N ARG A 204 7.28 -1.28 32.88
CA ARG A 204 6.19 -1.88 33.66
C ARG A 204 6.40 -1.71 35.16
N ARG A 205 7.59 -2.02 35.68
CA ARG A 205 7.90 -1.81 37.12
C ARG A 205 7.79 -0.36 37.57
N LYS A 206 8.01 0.61 36.69
CA LYS A 206 7.82 2.04 37.01
C LYS A 206 6.34 2.40 36.97
N LEU A 207 5.62 1.96 35.93
CA LEU A 207 4.19 2.21 35.77
C LEU A 207 3.34 1.51 36.83
N ASP A 208 3.67 0.28 37.22
CA ASP A 208 3.00 -0.45 38.29
C ASP A 208 3.07 0.27 39.64
N LYS A 209 4.11 1.07 39.88
CA LYS A 209 4.17 1.90 41.09
C LYS A 209 3.18 3.05 41.02
N VAL A 210 3.06 3.70 39.86
CA VAL A 210 2.09 4.78 39.62
C VAL A 210 0.66 4.26 39.64
N PHE A 211 0.44 3.07 39.09
CA PHE A 211 -0.87 2.42 39.01
C PHE A 211 -1.41 1.94 40.35
N LYS A 212 -0.56 1.74 41.36
CA LYS A 212 -1.00 1.42 42.73
C LYS A 212 -1.81 2.55 43.36
N ASP A 213 -1.56 3.79 42.96
CA ASP A 213 -2.22 4.98 43.50
C ASP A 213 -3.50 5.35 42.71
N LEU A 214 -3.80 4.65 41.62
CA LEU A 214 -4.98 4.86 40.78
C LEU A 214 -6.11 3.87 41.13
N LYS A 215 -7.35 4.27 40.82
CA LYS A 215 -8.48 3.33 40.86
C LYS A 215 -8.26 2.20 39.85
N VAL A 216 -8.69 0.99 40.19
CA VAL A 216 -8.51 -0.22 39.36
C VAL A 216 -9.03 0.00 37.93
N GLU A 217 -10.21 0.60 37.77
CA GLU A 217 -10.82 0.90 36.47
C GLU A 217 -9.94 1.83 35.60
N GLN A 218 -9.36 2.87 36.21
CA GLN A 218 -8.47 3.81 35.51
C GLN A 218 -7.13 3.16 35.18
N SER A 219 -6.60 2.32 36.07
CA SER A 219 -5.38 1.57 35.82
C SER A 219 -5.56 0.57 34.68
N THR A 220 -6.68 -0.16 34.64
CA THR A 220 -6.98 -1.11 33.55
C THR A 220 -7.14 -0.37 32.22
N ALA A 221 -7.92 0.72 32.17
CA ALA A 221 -8.08 1.51 30.94
C ALA A 221 -6.73 2.05 30.41
N LEU A 222 -5.85 2.55 31.29
CA LEU A 222 -4.53 3.01 30.88
C LEU A 222 -3.61 1.86 30.44
N LYS A 223 -3.69 0.70 31.08
CA LYS A 223 -2.95 -0.50 30.66
C LYS A 223 -3.41 -0.94 29.27
N ASP A 224 -4.71 -0.97 29.02
CA ASP A 224 -5.27 -1.35 27.72
C ASP A 224 -4.79 -0.40 26.61
N VAL A 225 -4.81 0.92 26.86
CA VAL A 225 -4.29 1.93 25.90
C VAL A 225 -2.78 1.76 25.64
N LEU A 226 -2.00 1.45 26.67
CA LEU A 226 -0.56 1.24 26.51
C LEU A 226 -0.23 -0.09 25.82
N LEU A 227 -1.03 -1.13 26.07
CA LEU A 227 -0.92 -2.43 25.39
C LEU A 227 -1.33 -2.34 23.92
N ASP A 228 -2.18 -1.37 23.57
CA ASP A 228 -2.49 -1.02 22.19
C ASP A 228 -1.36 -0.24 21.47
N SER A 229 -0.24 0.03 22.14
CA SER A 229 0.94 0.57 21.45
C SER A 229 1.41 -0.39 20.33
N ALA A 230 1.40 0.11 19.10
CA ALA A 230 1.61 -0.69 17.89
C ALA A 230 2.93 -1.48 17.91
N HIS A 231 4.02 -0.88 18.40
CA HIS A 231 5.34 -1.51 18.36
C HIS A 231 5.46 -2.74 19.28
N LEU A 232 4.94 -2.67 20.51
CA LEU A 232 5.00 -3.81 21.45
C LEU A 232 4.12 -4.96 20.97
N LYS A 233 2.95 -4.62 20.45
CA LYS A 233 2.00 -5.56 19.84
C LYS A 233 2.65 -6.31 18.67
N LEU A 234 3.33 -5.61 17.77
CA LEU A 234 3.99 -6.20 16.59
C LEU A 234 5.15 -7.14 16.96
N GLN A 235 6.05 -6.76 17.87
CA GLN A 235 7.17 -7.61 18.26
C GLN A 235 6.68 -8.92 18.92
N LYS A 236 5.67 -8.84 19.78
CA LYS A 236 5.13 -10.01 20.48
C LYS A 236 4.37 -10.95 19.55
N ARG A 237 3.62 -10.40 18.60
CA ARG A 237 2.98 -11.13 17.50
C ARG A 237 3.99 -11.94 16.72
N PHE A 238 5.06 -11.28 16.28
CA PHE A 238 6.18 -11.90 15.58
C PHE A 238 6.77 -13.09 16.34
N ILE A 239 7.11 -12.93 17.62
CA ILE A 239 7.73 -13.99 18.44
C ILE A 239 6.77 -15.17 18.66
N THR A 240 5.51 -14.87 19.01
CA THR A 240 4.50 -15.90 19.31
C THR A 240 4.22 -16.74 18.07
N PHE A 241 4.00 -16.08 16.93
CA PHE A 241 3.73 -16.74 15.66
C PHE A 241 4.86 -17.70 15.27
N ILE A 242 6.12 -17.23 15.28
CA ILE A 242 7.28 -18.06 14.94
C ILE A 242 7.38 -19.27 15.88
N THR A 243 7.17 -19.06 17.17
CA THR A 243 7.28 -20.13 18.17
C THR A 243 6.22 -21.21 17.97
N GLN A 244 5.00 -20.82 17.54
CA GLN A 244 3.91 -21.74 17.24
C GLN A 244 4.14 -22.55 15.96
N HIS A 245 4.80 -21.97 14.97
CA HIS A 245 5.05 -22.62 13.68
C HIS A 245 6.36 -23.40 13.59
N LEU A 246 7.18 -23.42 14.64
CA LEU A 246 8.38 -24.28 14.70
C LEU A 246 8.06 -25.65 15.32
N THR A 247 8.34 -26.71 14.56
CA THR A 247 8.15 -28.10 15.01
C THR A 247 9.31 -28.57 15.91
N GLN A 248 9.11 -29.68 16.62
CA GLN A 248 10.18 -30.28 17.43
C GLN A 248 11.37 -30.72 16.56
N ASP A 249 11.12 -31.19 15.34
CA ASP A 249 12.14 -31.63 14.38
C ASP A 249 13.14 -30.54 14.02
N PHE A 250 12.72 -29.27 14.07
CA PHE A 250 13.63 -28.13 13.92
C PHE A 250 14.79 -28.17 14.93
N PHE A 251 14.54 -28.62 16.16
CA PHE A 251 15.57 -28.65 17.21
C PHE A 251 16.30 -30.01 17.30
N THR A 252 15.79 -31.04 16.63
CA THR A 252 16.31 -32.42 16.71
C THR A 252 16.87 -32.86 15.35
N THR A 253 16.10 -33.58 14.55
CA THR A 253 16.52 -34.21 13.29
C THR A 253 17.08 -33.18 12.31
N ASN A 254 16.43 -32.01 12.17
CA ASN A 254 16.86 -30.96 11.25
C ASN A 254 18.07 -30.18 11.76
N ALA A 255 18.53 -30.40 12.99
CA ALA A 255 19.68 -29.73 13.60
C ALA A 255 20.95 -30.60 13.64
N GLN A 256 20.85 -31.87 13.22
CA GLN A 256 21.98 -32.79 13.21
C GLN A 256 23.10 -32.28 12.30
N GLY A 257 24.34 -32.27 12.80
CA GLY A 257 25.52 -31.82 12.06
C GLY A 257 25.71 -30.30 11.95
N LEU A 258 24.79 -29.48 12.49
CA LEU A 258 24.88 -28.03 12.43
C LEU A 258 25.79 -27.46 13.53
N LYS A 259 26.57 -26.44 13.17
CA LYS A 259 27.47 -25.75 14.11
C LYS A 259 26.67 -24.75 14.96
N ARG A 260 26.71 -24.92 16.29
CA ARG A 260 26.03 -24.03 17.26
C ARG A 260 24.56 -23.77 16.88
N ALA A 261 23.82 -24.85 16.63
CA ALA A 261 22.40 -24.79 16.30
C ALA A 261 21.60 -24.00 17.35
N LEU A 262 20.55 -23.32 16.90
CA LEU A 262 19.66 -22.55 17.77
C LEU A 262 19.05 -23.46 18.84
N LYS A 263 19.27 -23.11 20.12
CA LYS A 263 18.66 -23.82 21.24
C LYS A 263 17.22 -23.35 21.43
N LYS A 264 16.33 -24.28 21.79
CA LYS A 264 14.93 -23.95 22.13
C LYS A 264 14.85 -22.97 23.30
N SER A 265 15.74 -23.06 24.29
CA SER A 265 15.81 -22.13 25.43
C SER A 265 16.14 -20.71 25.03
N ASP A 266 16.88 -20.52 23.94
CA ASP A 266 17.42 -19.22 23.52
C ASP A 266 16.53 -18.57 22.46
N LEU A 267 15.58 -19.32 21.87
CA LEU A 267 14.72 -18.90 20.76
C LEU A 267 14.10 -17.51 21.01
N VAL A 268 13.37 -17.35 22.11
CA VAL A 268 12.65 -16.10 22.41
C VAL A 268 13.62 -14.92 22.50
N GLN A 269 14.77 -15.09 23.15
CA GLN A 269 15.76 -14.02 23.26
C GLN A 269 16.40 -13.69 21.90
N THR A 270 16.71 -14.70 21.10
CA THR A 270 17.26 -14.47 19.76
C THR A 270 16.28 -13.76 18.82
N LEU A 271 14.98 -14.04 18.91
CA LEU A 271 13.94 -13.36 18.13
C LEU A 271 13.76 -11.90 18.57
N ASN A 272 13.77 -11.63 19.89
CA ASN A 272 13.79 -10.26 20.41
C ASN A 272 14.96 -9.46 19.83
N ASN A 273 16.15 -10.07 19.81
CA ASN A 273 17.36 -9.45 19.29
C ASN A 273 17.28 -9.24 17.77
N ALA A 274 16.81 -10.22 17.01
CA ALA A 274 16.63 -10.11 15.56
C ALA A 274 15.65 -8.98 15.17
N TYR A 275 14.50 -8.89 15.86
CA TYR A 275 13.53 -7.81 15.68
C TYR A 275 14.14 -6.45 16.01
N SER A 276 14.93 -6.37 17.09
CA SER A 276 15.58 -5.12 17.51
C SER A 276 16.64 -4.65 16.50
N ILE A 277 17.42 -5.58 15.94
CA ILE A 277 18.40 -5.29 14.88
C ILE A 277 17.69 -4.74 13.64
N ARG A 278 16.65 -5.42 13.16
CA ARG A 278 15.84 -4.96 12.03
C ARG A 278 15.22 -3.59 12.33
N SER A 279 14.58 -3.41 13.49
CA SER A 279 13.95 -2.14 13.88
C SER A 279 14.96 -0.98 13.90
N GLY A 280 16.15 -1.19 14.47
CA GLY A 280 17.23 -0.20 14.48
C GLY A 280 17.75 0.16 13.09
N TYR A 281 17.96 -0.83 12.22
CA TYR A 281 18.42 -0.58 10.85
C TYR A 281 17.36 0.17 10.03
N VAL A 282 16.09 -0.19 10.15
CA VAL A 282 15.02 0.36 9.30
C VAL A 282 14.59 1.76 9.73
N HIS A 283 14.49 2.01 11.02
CA HIS A 283 14.00 3.28 11.55
C HIS A 283 15.11 4.29 11.84
N GLN A 284 16.36 3.83 12.02
CA GLN A 284 17.46 4.67 12.45
C GLN A 284 18.75 4.45 11.64
N LEU A 285 18.75 3.55 10.64
CA LEU A 285 19.93 3.18 9.85
C LEU A 285 21.12 2.73 10.72
N VAL A 286 20.82 2.18 11.91
CA VAL A 286 21.84 1.62 12.79
C VAL A 286 22.28 0.27 12.22
N PRO A 287 23.54 0.11 11.79
CA PRO A 287 24.01 -1.16 11.26
C PRO A 287 24.02 -2.24 12.34
N MET A 288 23.86 -3.50 11.93
CA MET A 288 24.03 -4.63 12.84
C MET A 288 25.47 -4.68 13.34
N MET A 289 25.67 -5.36 14.47
CA MET A 289 27.01 -5.57 15.02
C MET A 289 27.91 -6.34 14.04
N ASN A 290 29.17 -5.91 13.92
CA ASN A 290 30.15 -6.48 13.00
C ASN A 290 30.31 -8.00 13.14
N GLN A 291 30.08 -8.57 14.33
CA GLN A 291 30.14 -10.01 14.57
C GLN A 291 29.10 -10.80 13.76
N LEU A 292 27.98 -10.17 13.39
CA LEU A 292 26.92 -10.77 12.57
C LEU A 292 27.10 -10.51 11.07
N THR A 293 27.96 -9.56 10.69
CA THR A 293 28.27 -9.26 9.28
C THR A 293 29.35 -10.19 8.71
N ILE A 294 30.07 -10.91 9.59
CA ILE A 294 31.09 -11.89 9.19
C ILE A 294 30.40 -13.18 8.73
N PRO A 295 30.83 -13.79 7.62
CA PRO A 295 30.33 -15.10 7.18
C PRO A 295 30.67 -16.18 8.21
N LEU A 296 29.65 -16.63 8.95
CA LEU A 296 29.76 -17.67 9.95
C LEU A 296 28.87 -18.85 9.58
N GLU A 297 29.44 -20.05 9.55
CA GLU A 297 28.67 -21.28 9.35
C GLU A 297 27.77 -21.61 10.56
N SER A 298 28.03 -21.00 11.72
CA SER A 298 27.22 -21.20 12.93
C SER A 298 25.88 -20.50 12.84
N GLU A 299 24.82 -21.10 13.39
CA GLU A 299 23.49 -20.46 13.44
C GLU A 299 23.40 -19.35 14.49
N THR A 300 24.15 -19.49 15.58
CA THR A 300 24.09 -18.56 16.71
C THR A 300 25.47 -18.08 17.14
N VAL A 301 25.53 -16.84 17.62
CA VAL A 301 26.70 -16.20 18.23
C VAL A 301 26.30 -15.64 19.59
N GLN A 302 27.20 -15.76 20.57
CA GLN A 302 27.04 -15.14 21.89
C GLN A 302 27.86 -13.85 21.92
N TRP A 303 27.23 -12.72 22.25
CA TRP A 303 27.90 -11.44 22.41
C TRP A 303 27.31 -10.67 23.59
N GLY A 304 28.16 -10.21 24.52
CA GLY A 304 27.70 -9.46 25.70
C GLY A 304 26.65 -10.20 26.54
N ASN A 305 26.82 -11.51 26.74
CA ASN A 305 25.86 -12.42 27.41
C ASN A 305 24.47 -12.49 26.75
N GLN A 306 24.37 -12.15 25.46
CA GLN A 306 23.13 -12.25 24.69
C GLN A 306 23.33 -13.16 23.46
N PRO A 307 22.35 -14.03 23.16
CA PRO A 307 22.39 -14.87 21.96
C PRO A 307 21.85 -14.08 20.75
N TYR A 308 22.52 -14.21 19.61
CA TYR A 308 22.10 -13.60 18.34
C TYR A 308 22.05 -14.66 17.24
N LEU A 309 21.07 -14.54 16.35
CA LEU A 309 21.02 -15.31 15.11
C LEU A 309 21.99 -14.70 14.10
N THR A 310 22.83 -15.55 13.51
CA THR A 310 23.55 -15.20 12.29
C THR A 310 22.58 -15.19 11.11
N TYR A 311 23.01 -14.69 9.95
CA TYR A 311 22.22 -14.79 8.72
C TYR A 311 21.85 -16.24 8.39
N ASN A 312 22.78 -17.19 8.51
CA ASN A 312 22.51 -18.61 8.27
C ASN A 312 21.43 -19.17 9.23
N GLY A 313 21.54 -18.84 10.53
CA GLY A 313 20.57 -19.26 11.53
C GLY A 313 19.18 -18.68 11.30
N LEU A 314 19.10 -17.38 10.99
CA LEU A 314 17.85 -16.71 10.68
C LEU A 314 17.23 -17.23 9.37
N PHE A 315 18.05 -17.51 8.36
CA PHE A 315 17.59 -18.06 7.08
C PHE A 315 16.93 -19.42 7.29
N ARG A 316 17.60 -20.35 7.99
CA ARG A 316 17.04 -21.67 8.28
C ARG A 316 15.77 -21.58 9.13
N LEU A 317 15.74 -20.71 10.14
CA LEU A 317 14.54 -20.45 10.93
C LEU A 317 13.39 -19.98 10.04
N THR A 318 13.63 -18.97 9.19
CA THR A 318 12.64 -18.42 8.26
C THR A 318 12.11 -19.49 7.31
N TYR A 319 13.00 -20.27 6.70
CA TYR A 319 12.66 -21.38 5.83
C TYR A 319 11.73 -22.39 6.52
N ASN A 320 12.06 -22.84 7.73
CA ASN A 320 11.27 -23.83 8.45
C ASN A 320 9.91 -23.28 8.91
N VAL A 321 9.83 -22.00 9.28
CA VAL A 321 8.55 -21.36 9.63
C VAL A 321 7.64 -21.31 8.40
N ILE A 322 8.15 -20.84 7.25
CA ILE A 322 7.37 -20.80 5.99
C ILE A 322 6.93 -22.21 5.60
N GLN A 323 7.85 -23.19 5.61
CA GLN A 323 7.53 -24.56 5.24
C GLN A 323 6.46 -25.17 6.15
N SER A 324 6.62 -25.02 7.46
CA SER A 324 5.65 -25.50 8.45
C SER A 324 4.30 -24.83 8.28
N PHE A 325 4.28 -23.52 7.99
CA PHE A 325 3.05 -22.79 7.74
C PHE A 325 2.31 -23.30 6.50
N ILE A 326 3.02 -23.54 5.39
CA ILE A 326 2.45 -24.13 4.16
C ILE A 326 1.89 -25.52 4.44
N ASN A 327 2.67 -26.39 5.10
CA ASN A 327 2.29 -27.78 5.36
C ASN A 327 1.05 -27.91 6.27
N ASN A 328 0.81 -26.92 7.14
CA ASN A 328 -0.29 -26.95 8.11
C ASN A 328 -1.55 -26.22 7.61
N HIS A 329 -1.53 -25.61 6.42
CA HIS A 329 -2.69 -24.92 5.87
C HIS A 329 -3.63 -25.88 5.13
N GLU A 330 -4.92 -25.53 5.13
CA GLU A 330 -5.93 -26.26 4.37
C GLU A 330 -5.79 -26.01 2.87
N ASN A 331 -5.95 -27.08 2.09
CA ASN A 331 -5.94 -27.04 0.63
C ASN A 331 -7.35 -26.83 0.10
N LEU A 332 -7.51 -25.85 -0.79
CA LEU A 332 -8.75 -25.57 -1.51
C LEU A 332 -8.56 -25.82 -3.00
N GLY A 333 -9.32 -26.77 -3.54
CA GLY A 333 -9.30 -27.09 -4.98
C GLY A 333 -9.93 -26.03 -5.86
N HIS A 334 -11.05 -25.43 -5.41
CA HIS A 334 -11.75 -24.33 -6.07
C HIS A 334 -12.08 -23.25 -5.04
N GLU A 335 -12.13 -21.99 -5.49
CA GLU A 335 -12.37 -20.83 -4.64
C GLU A 335 -13.10 -19.75 -5.47
N GLU A 336 -14.21 -19.23 -4.95
CA GLU A 336 -14.87 -18.06 -5.55
C GLU A 336 -14.06 -16.81 -5.18
N TRP A 337 -13.42 -16.20 -6.18
CA TRP A 337 -12.56 -15.04 -5.99
C TRP A 337 -12.62 -14.11 -7.20
N ASN A 338 -12.64 -12.79 -6.97
CA ASN A 338 -12.52 -11.81 -8.05
C ASN A 338 -11.06 -11.74 -8.53
N TRP A 339 -10.68 -12.66 -9.41
CA TRP A 339 -9.31 -12.79 -9.92
C TRP A 339 -8.91 -11.67 -10.88
N GLU A 340 -9.85 -10.87 -11.37
CA GLU A 340 -9.63 -9.78 -12.33
C GLU A 340 -8.82 -8.64 -11.71
N ASP A 341 -9.10 -8.32 -10.45
CA ASP A 341 -8.42 -7.28 -9.70
C ASP A 341 -6.93 -7.61 -9.47
N ASP A 342 -6.56 -8.89 -9.64
CA ASP A 342 -5.21 -9.40 -9.49
C ASP A 342 -4.45 -9.53 -10.84
N LEU A 343 -5.05 -9.10 -11.96
CA LEU A 343 -4.37 -9.09 -13.25
C LEU A 343 -3.25 -8.04 -13.29
N PRO A 344 -2.06 -8.37 -13.81
CA PRO A 344 -0.96 -7.43 -13.91
C PRO A 344 -1.29 -6.31 -14.90
N GLY A 345 -0.80 -5.11 -14.60
CA GLY A 345 -0.97 -3.94 -15.48
C GLY A 345 -2.33 -3.25 -15.39
N MET A 346 -3.21 -3.67 -14.47
CA MET A 346 -4.48 -2.98 -14.22
C MET A 346 -4.27 -1.69 -13.43
N MET A 347 -4.88 -0.60 -13.89
CA MET A 347 -4.95 0.68 -13.21
C MET A 347 -6.41 1.08 -13.06
N TYR A 348 -6.84 1.39 -11.83
CA TYR A 348 -8.11 2.06 -11.60
C TYR A 348 -7.93 3.56 -11.84
N VAL A 349 -8.61 4.08 -12.85
CA VAL A 349 -8.70 5.51 -13.10
C VAL A 349 -10.08 6.00 -12.71
N ASN A 350 -10.14 7.09 -11.93
CA ASN A 350 -11.40 7.76 -11.69
C ASN A 350 -11.83 8.47 -12.98
N LEU A 351 -13.07 8.25 -13.40
CA LEU A 351 -13.62 9.02 -14.52
C LEU A 351 -13.67 10.50 -14.15
N ALA A 352 -13.27 11.35 -15.10
CA ALA A 352 -13.28 12.79 -14.90
C ALA A 352 -14.70 13.27 -14.54
N PRO A 353 -14.85 14.24 -13.61
CA PRO A 353 -16.14 14.71 -13.10
C PRO A 353 -17.20 15.04 -14.17
N GLU A 354 -16.76 15.52 -15.34
CA GLU A 354 -17.60 15.90 -16.47
C GLU A 354 -18.50 14.76 -16.96
N TYR A 355 -18.07 13.51 -16.79
CA TYR A 355 -18.80 12.32 -17.26
C TYR A 355 -19.91 11.83 -16.32
N TRP A 356 -19.99 12.33 -15.07
CA TRP A 356 -20.89 11.77 -14.07
C TRP A 356 -21.57 12.79 -13.14
N VAL A 357 -21.00 13.99 -12.91
CA VAL A 357 -21.54 14.97 -11.95
C VAL A 357 -22.96 15.45 -12.31
N HIS A 358 -23.34 15.47 -13.58
CA HIS A 358 -24.68 15.86 -14.04
C HIS A 358 -25.70 14.71 -14.06
N LYS A 359 -25.27 13.45 -13.95
CA LYS A 359 -26.16 12.27 -14.10
C LYS A 359 -27.08 12.10 -12.89
N ALA A 360 -28.38 11.99 -13.18
CA ALA A 360 -29.41 11.74 -12.17
C ALA A 360 -29.57 10.24 -11.83
N ASP A 361 -29.11 9.32 -12.69
CA ASP A 361 -29.26 7.88 -12.50
C ASP A 361 -28.64 7.40 -11.19
N ASN A 362 -29.39 6.61 -10.42
CA ASN A 362 -28.98 6.06 -9.12
C ASN A 362 -28.50 7.12 -8.09
N PHE A 363 -28.95 8.37 -8.21
CA PHE A 363 -28.64 9.41 -7.25
C PHE A 363 -29.21 9.09 -5.85
N ILE A 364 -28.34 9.15 -4.85
CA ILE A 364 -28.67 9.01 -3.42
C ILE A 364 -28.01 10.15 -2.62
N PRO A 365 -28.60 10.63 -1.52
CA PRO A 365 -28.04 11.74 -0.73
C PRO A 365 -26.59 11.52 -0.28
N GLU A 366 -26.21 10.29 0.05
CA GLU A 366 -24.89 9.94 0.59
C GLU A 366 -23.72 10.26 -0.38
N VAL A 367 -23.96 10.34 -1.69
CA VAL A 367 -22.90 10.65 -2.67
C VAL A 367 -22.76 12.15 -2.97
N CYS A 368 -23.60 13.00 -2.37
CA CYS A 368 -23.64 14.43 -2.71
C CYS A 368 -22.36 15.17 -2.33
N LYS A 369 -21.68 14.72 -1.28
CA LYS A 369 -20.38 15.25 -0.93
C LYS A 369 -19.36 15.08 -2.07
N GLN A 370 -19.17 13.85 -2.54
CA GLN A 370 -18.27 13.54 -3.66
C GLN A 370 -18.70 14.27 -4.94
N ARG A 371 -20.02 14.40 -5.16
CA ARG A 371 -20.56 15.12 -6.31
C ARG A 371 -20.28 16.61 -6.26
N LEU A 372 -20.35 17.23 -5.07
CA LEU A 372 -19.97 18.62 -4.88
C LEU A 372 -18.47 18.83 -5.14
N GLU A 373 -17.61 17.93 -4.67
CA GLU A 373 -16.17 17.96 -4.96
C GLU A 373 -15.92 17.89 -6.47
N GLY A 374 -16.60 16.99 -7.17
CA GLY A 374 -16.55 16.88 -8.63
C GLY A 374 -17.02 18.16 -9.32
N LEU A 375 -18.13 18.76 -8.88
CA LEU A 375 -18.66 20.01 -9.45
C LEU A 375 -17.69 21.18 -9.25
N LEU A 376 -17.14 21.33 -8.04
CA LEU A 376 -16.12 22.34 -7.75
C LEU A 376 -14.87 22.11 -8.59
N SER A 377 -14.47 20.86 -8.84
CA SER A 377 -13.35 20.55 -9.74
C SER A 377 -13.62 21.05 -11.15
N ILE A 378 -14.83 20.85 -11.68
CA ILE A 378 -15.22 21.37 -12.99
C ILE A 378 -15.14 22.90 -12.99
N ILE A 379 -15.69 23.57 -11.97
CA ILE A 379 -15.65 25.04 -11.84
C ILE A 379 -14.21 25.57 -11.78
N SER A 380 -13.32 24.85 -11.09
CA SER A 380 -11.91 25.22 -10.96
C SER A 380 -11.11 25.08 -12.26
N THR A 381 -11.62 24.29 -13.21
CA THR A 381 -11.04 24.14 -14.55
C THR A 381 -11.71 25.09 -15.54
N ALA A 382 -10.95 25.65 -16.48
CA ALA A 382 -11.46 26.57 -17.50
C ALA A 382 -12.61 26.00 -18.37
N SER A 383 -12.84 24.68 -18.32
CA SER A 383 -13.93 23.95 -18.97
C SER A 383 -15.32 24.52 -18.69
N PHE A 384 -15.53 25.18 -17.54
CA PHE A 384 -16.86 25.71 -17.18
C PHE A 384 -17.21 27.03 -17.87
N TYR A 385 -16.23 27.83 -18.25
CA TYR A 385 -16.44 29.19 -18.79
C TYR A 385 -16.11 29.32 -20.29
N GLY A 386 -15.68 28.24 -20.94
CA GLY A 386 -15.09 28.29 -22.29
C GLY A 386 -15.59 27.27 -23.32
N LYS A 387 -16.52 26.36 -22.99
CA LYS A 387 -17.13 25.48 -24.00
C LYS A 387 -18.51 25.98 -24.41
N GLU A 388 -18.63 26.39 -25.67
CA GLU A 388 -19.90 26.54 -26.41
C GLU A 388 -20.69 25.21 -26.51
N GLN A 389 -20.14 24.09 -26.02
CA GLN A 389 -20.89 22.85 -25.78
C GLN A 389 -21.62 22.99 -24.45
N GLY A 390 -22.91 23.34 -24.54
CA GLY A 390 -23.78 23.60 -23.40
C GLY A 390 -23.64 22.58 -22.27
N ILE A 391 -23.64 23.10 -21.04
CA ILE A 391 -23.72 22.33 -19.79
C ILE A 391 -24.80 21.25 -20.00
N PRO A 392 -24.50 19.95 -19.82
CA PRO A 392 -25.51 18.89 -19.94
C PRO A 392 -26.73 19.23 -19.09
N SER A 393 -27.94 18.99 -19.59
CA SER A 393 -29.17 19.28 -18.83
C SER A 393 -29.11 18.60 -17.46
N VAL A 394 -29.19 19.42 -16.41
CA VAL A 394 -29.18 19.01 -15.00
C VAL A 394 -30.58 18.97 -14.39
N ASP A 395 -31.62 19.19 -15.21
CA ASP A 395 -33.01 19.34 -14.76
C ASP A 395 -33.49 18.11 -13.97
N ASN A 396 -33.09 16.92 -14.43
CA ASN A 396 -33.40 15.65 -13.76
C ASN A 396 -32.69 15.50 -12.41
N LEU A 397 -31.46 16.01 -12.29
CA LEU A 397 -30.69 15.98 -11.04
C LEU A 397 -31.28 16.98 -10.03
N LEU A 398 -31.57 18.20 -10.46
CA LEU A 398 -32.19 19.22 -9.61
C LEU A 398 -33.55 18.76 -9.10
N SER A 399 -34.38 18.16 -9.97
CA SER A 399 -35.67 17.60 -9.57
C SER A 399 -35.54 16.52 -8.49
N LYS A 400 -34.53 15.65 -8.59
CA LYS A 400 -34.25 14.64 -7.53
C LYS A 400 -33.75 15.28 -6.24
N ILE A 401 -32.93 16.33 -6.32
CA ILE A 401 -32.50 17.07 -5.13
C ILE A 401 -33.70 17.70 -4.43
N GLU A 402 -34.62 18.34 -5.16
CA GLU A 402 -35.85 18.92 -4.60
C GLU A 402 -36.71 17.87 -3.85
N GLU A 403 -36.82 16.66 -4.39
CA GLU A 403 -37.57 15.56 -3.80
C GLU A 403 -36.91 15.02 -2.51
N LEU A 404 -35.58 14.85 -2.55
CA LEU A 404 -34.83 14.14 -1.50
C LEU A 404 -34.33 15.06 -0.38
N LEU A 405 -34.08 16.35 -0.67
CA LEU A 405 -33.50 17.31 0.29
C LEU A 405 -34.31 17.44 1.60
N PRO A 406 -35.66 17.43 1.62
CA PRO A 406 -36.43 17.45 2.86
C PRO A 406 -36.17 16.23 3.76
N GLN A 407 -35.98 15.06 3.14
CA GLN A 407 -35.90 13.75 3.80
C GLN A 407 -34.45 13.30 4.09
N ALA A 408 -33.45 13.96 3.49
CA ALA A 408 -32.04 13.62 3.64
C ALA A 408 -31.57 13.77 5.10
N LYS A 409 -30.51 13.04 5.46
CA LYS A 409 -29.85 13.17 6.78
C LYS A 409 -29.18 14.53 6.89
N LYS A 410 -29.04 15.06 8.11
CA LYS A 410 -28.45 16.38 8.38
C LYS A 410 -27.08 16.59 7.68
N GLN A 411 -26.24 15.56 7.68
CA GLN A 411 -24.91 15.58 7.06
C GLN A 411 -24.93 15.71 5.53
N ASP A 412 -26.01 15.27 4.87
CA ASP A 412 -26.11 15.23 3.40
C ASP A 412 -26.89 16.45 2.86
N LYS A 413 -27.70 17.10 3.71
CA LYS A 413 -28.52 18.27 3.31
C LYS A 413 -27.69 19.44 2.80
N LEU A 414 -26.60 19.78 3.49
CA LEU A 414 -25.77 20.92 3.11
C LEU A 414 -25.11 20.75 1.73
N PRO A 415 -24.37 19.65 1.45
CA PRO A 415 -23.78 19.47 0.11
C PRO A 415 -24.84 19.36 -0.99
N MET A 416 -26.00 18.74 -0.71
CA MET A 416 -27.13 18.73 -1.66
C MET A 416 -27.63 20.14 -1.97
N PHE A 417 -27.81 20.97 -0.95
CA PHE A 417 -28.30 22.33 -1.11
C PHE A 417 -27.30 23.23 -1.84
N ILE A 418 -26.00 23.10 -1.54
CA ILE A 418 -24.95 23.83 -2.25
C ILE A 418 -24.88 23.42 -3.73
N ILE A 419 -24.97 22.12 -4.06
CA ILE A 419 -25.07 21.70 -5.47
C ILE A 419 -26.26 22.36 -6.16
N TYR A 420 -27.43 22.36 -5.51
CA TYR A 420 -28.64 22.98 -6.05
C TYR A 420 -28.43 24.48 -6.31
N MET A 421 -27.80 25.19 -5.38
CA MET A 421 -27.51 26.62 -5.50
C MET A 421 -26.52 26.91 -6.62
N ILE A 422 -25.36 26.25 -6.61
CA ILE A 422 -24.32 26.42 -7.64
C ILE A 422 -24.92 26.25 -9.04
N TYR A 423 -25.71 25.20 -9.28
CA TYR A 423 -26.34 25.00 -10.58
C TYR A 423 -27.35 26.09 -10.93
N ASN A 424 -28.17 26.55 -9.98
CA ASN A 424 -29.13 27.62 -10.25
C ASN A 424 -28.42 28.96 -10.51
N ASP A 425 -27.37 29.30 -9.77
CA ASP A 425 -26.60 30.54 -9.95
C ASP A 425 -25.94 30.62 -11.32
N ILE A 426 -25.61 29.48 -11.91
CA ILE A 426 -25.00 29.40 -13.24
C ILE A 426 -26.05 29.38 -14.37
N MET A 427 -27.25 28.86 -14.11
CA MET A 427 -28.32 28.77 -15.12
C MET A 427 -28.99 30.13 -15.38
N GLU A 428 -29.46 30.32 -16.62
CA GLU A 428 -30.32 31.45 -17.03
C GLU A 428 -31.60 31.50 -16.19
N ASP A 429 -32.03 32.71 -15.81
CA ASP A 429 -33.16 32.95 -14.90
C ASP A 429 -34.47 32.23 -15.31
N GLU A 430 -34.73 32.11 -16.62
CA GLU A 430 -35.94 31.48 -17.17
C GLU A 430 -36.05 29.98 -16.83
N LYS A 431 -34.95 29.33 -16.46
CA LYS A 431 -34.90 27.89 -16.13
C LYS A 431 -34.96 27.60 -14.62
N ARG A 432 -34.94 28.63 -13.76
CA ARG A 432 -34.92 28.54 -12.28
C ARG A 432 -36.30 28.26 -11.66
N LEU A 433 -37.06 27.31 -12.21
CA LEU A 433 -38.40 26.98 -11.71
C LEU A 433 -38.31 26.45 -10.27
N LYS A 434 -38.98 27.13 -9.32
CA LYS A 434 -39.05 26.84 -7.86
C LYS A 434 -37.84 27.19 -7.00
N TYR A 435 -36.76 27.75 -7.56
CA TYR A 435 -35.54 28.11 -6.83
C TYR A 435 -35.85 28.92 -5.55
N GLU A 436 -36.60 30.01 -5.68
CA GLU A 436 -37.03 30.88 -4.58
C GLU A 436 -37.67 30.13 -3.40
N ARG A 437 -38.50 29.13 -3.70
CA ARG A 437 -39.19 28.34 -2.68
C ARG A 437 -38.22 27.44 -1.94
N VAL A 438 -37.36 26.74 -2.67
CA VAL A 438 -36.37 25.81 -2.11
C VAL A 438 -35.34 26.59 -1.30
N TYR A 439 -34.84 27.70 -1.83
CA TYR A 439 -33.90 28.60 -1.16
C TYR A 439 -34.48 29.09 0.18
N LYS A 440 -35.67 29.69 0.20
CA LYS A 440 -36.30 30.19 1.44
C LYS A 440 -36.52 29.09 2.48
N THR A 441 -36.79 27.86 2.05
CA THR A 441 -37.01 26.72 2.94
C THR A 441 -35.71 26.24 3.60
N HIS A 442 -34.58 26.38 2.91
CA HIS A 442 -33.31 25.77 3.30
C HIS A 442 -32.17 26.75 3.57
N GLN A 443 -32.39 28.07 3.42
CA GLN A 443 -31.39 29.13 3.64
C GLN A 443 -30.68 29.05 5.00
N SER A 444 -31.34 28.53 6.04
CA SER A 444 -30.73 28.34 7.36
C SER A 444 -29.56 27.34 7.35
N LEU A 445 -29.41 26.51 6.31
CA LEU A 445 -28.25 25.64 6.15
C LEU A 445 -26.97 26.43 5.84
N LEU A 446 -27.09 27.66 5.31
CA LEU A 446 -25.96 28.50 4.95
C LEU A 446 -25.44 29.33 6.13
N THR A 447 -26.15 29.42 7.25
CA THR A 447 -25.75 30.33 8.34
C THR A 447 -24.51 29.85 9.11
N GLU A 448 -24.26 28.53 9.12
CA GLU A 448 -23.13 27.94 9.84
C GLU A 448 -21.84 28.16 9.05
N CYS A 449 -20.83 28.78 9.68
CA CYS A 449 -19.50 28.91 9.09
C CYS A 449 -18.85 27.52 9.00
N ASN A 450 -18.71 27.00 7.79
CA ASN A 450 -18.04 25.74 7.52
C ASN A 450 -17.36 25.82 6.14
N ILE A 451 -16.52 24.84 5.83
CA ILE A 451 -15.71 24.90 4.61
C ILE A 451 -16.56 24.94 3.33
N MET A 452 -17.72 24.26 3.31
CA MET A 452 -18.58 24.23 2.12
C MET A 452 -19.32 25.57 1.93
N THR A 453 -19.81 26.18 3.02
CA THR A 453 -20.47 27.50 2.97
C THR A 453 -19.48 28.62 2.64
N LEU A 454 -18.27 28.59 3.21
CA LEU A 454 -17.19 29.51 2.82
C LEU A 454 -16.84 29.38 1.34
N THR A 455 -16.80 28.16 0.82
CA THR A 455 -16.47 27.91 -0.60
C THR A 455 -17.56 28.43 -1.52
N TYR A 456 -18.83 28.21 -1.18
CA TYR A 456 -19.93 28.77 -1.94
C TYR A 456 -19.87 30.30 -1.95
N SER A 457 -19.71 30.92 -0.78
CA SER A 457 -19.65 32.39 -0.63
C SER A 457 -18.48 32.98 -1.42
N LEU A 458 -17.30 32.36 -1.33
CA LEU A 458 -16.09 32.76 -2.09
C LEU A 458 -16.31 32.79 -3.61
N LEU A 459 -17.16 31.90 -4.14
CA LEU A 459 -17.33 31.73 -5.59
C LEU A 459 -18.52 32.48 -6.17
N PHE A 460 -19.57 32.72 -5.38
CA PHE A 460 -20.86 33.18 -5.89
C PHE A 460 -21.45 34.41 -5.17
N GLU A 461 -20.92 34.82 -4.02
CA GLU A 461 -21.37 36.05 -3.35
C GLU A 461 -20.48 37.24 -3.75
N GLU A 462 -21.09 38.39 -4.05
CA GLU A 462 -20.37 39.62 -4.43
C GLU A 462 -19.81 40.37 -3.21
N GLU A 463 -20.41 40.16 -2.03
CA GLU A 463 -20.01 40.79 -0.78
C GLU A 463 -18.95 39.95 -0.06
N SER A 464 -18.12 40.62 0.76
CA SER A 464 -17.17 39.93 1.64
C SER A 464 -17.90 38.95 2.56
N TRP A 465 -17.22 37.88 2.98
CA TRP A 465 -17.77 36.89 3.91
C TRP A 465 -18.52 37.52 5.09
N THR A 466 -19.73 37.01 5.33
CA THR A 466 -20.62 37.50 6.40
C THR A 466 -20.17 37.08 7.80
N TRP A 467 -19.28 36.09 7.91
CA TRP A 467 -18.71 35.63 9.17
C TRP A 467 -17.50 36.45 9.59
N ASN A 468 -17.22 36.45 10.89
CA ASN A 468 -16.00 37.08 11.40
C ASN A 468 -14.75 36.34 10.89
N LEU A 469 -13.68 37.10 10.62
CA LEU A 469 -12.44 36.55 10.06
C LEU A 469 -11.79 35.47 10.93
N GLU A 470 -11.86 35.61 12.26
CA GLU A 470 -11.30 34.61 13.19
C GLU A 470 -11.97 33.24 13.04
N GLU A 471 -13.29 33.22 12.83
CA GLU A 471 -14.08 32.02 12.59
C GLU A 471 -13.74 31.41 11.22
N CYS A 472 -13.65 32.21 10.16
CA CYS A 472 -13.22 31.75 8.84
C CYS A 472 -11.83 31.09 8.88
N VAL A 473 -10.87 31.74 9.53
CA VAL A 473 -9.51 31.23 9.74
C VAL A 473 -9.53 29.92 10.54
N LYS A 474 -10.35 29.84 11.59
CA LYS A 474 -10.49 28.63 12.40
C LYS A 474 -11.07 27.47 11.59
N VAL A 475 -12.11 27.71 10.80
CA VAL A 475 -12.72 26.70 9.92
C VAL A 475 -11.71 26.21 8.90
N TYR A 476 -10.99 27.11 8.22
CA TYR A 476 -9.98 26.73 7.24
C TYR A 476 -8.81 25.96 7.88
N SER A 477 -8.34 26.36 9.07
CA SER A 477 -7.28 25.62 9.78
C SER A 477 -7.73 24.22 10.23
N GLN A 478 -9.00 24.05 10.62
CA GLN A 478 -9.55 22.73 10.94
C GLN A 478 -9.68 21.86 9.68
N TYR A 479 -10.08 22.45 8.56
CA TYR A 479 -10.10 21.79 7.26
C TYR A 479 -8.72 21.29 6.87
N GLU A 480 -7.69 22.16 6.89
CA GLU A 480 -6.32 21.83 6.52
C GLU A 480 -5.77 20.63 7.31
N LYS A 481 -6.07 20.56 8.62
CA LYS A 481 -5.65 19.44 9.48
C LYS A 481 -6.37 18.12 9.20
N ARG A 482 -7.55 18.17 8.59
CA ARG A 482 -8.45 17.01 8.45
C ARG A 482 -8.68 16.58 7.01
N ARG A 483 -8.27 17.38 6.02
CA ARG A 483 -8.56 17.15 4.59
C ARG A 483 -8.05 15.81 4.05
N TYR A 484 -7.03 15.21 4.66
CA TYR A 484 -6.48 13.91 4.27
C TYR A 484 -7.16 12.70 4.93
N ASN A 485 -8.24 12.89 5.68
CA ASN A 485 -9.01 11.77 6.25
C ASN A 485 -9.93 11.15 5.18
N ASP A 486 -10.14 9.83 5.21
CA ASP A 486 -10.93 9.06 4.22
C ASP A 486 -12.34 9.58 3.93
N LYS A 487 -12.93 10.34 4.86
CA LYS A 487 -14.28 10.92 4.74
C LYS A 487 -14.27 12.45 4.78
N ALA A 488 -13.12 13.09 4.61
CA ALA A 488 -13.02 14.54 4.56
C ALA A 488 -13.65 15.10 3.29
N PHE A 489 -14.05 16.38 3.34
CA PHE A 489 -14.44 17.09 2.11
C PHE A 489 -13.15 17.59 1.48
N LEU A 490 -13.02 17.49 0.16
CA LEU A 490 -11.82 17.90 -0.56
C LEU A 490 -12.13 19.03 -1.52
N LEU A 491 -11.51 20.18 -1.27
CA LEU A 491 -11.55 21.29 -2.21
C LEU A 491 -10.53 21.07 -3.33
N PRO A 492 -10.87 21.44 -4.58
CA PRO A 492 -9.88 21.54 -5.65
C PRO A 492 -8.77 22.52 -5.26
N SER A 493 -7.51 22.19 -5.59
CA SER A 493 -6.34 22.96 -5.15
C SER A 493 -6.43 24.45 -5.50
N PHE A 494 -6.94 24.78 -6.69
CA PHE A 494 -7.11 26.17 -7.09
C PHE A 494 -8.10 26.94 -6.18
N ILE A 495 -9.21 26.31 -5.79
CA ILE A 495 -10.19 26.88 -4.86
C ILE A 495 -9.62 26.98 -3.45
N GLU A 496 -8.81 26.00 -3.00
CA GLU A 496 -8.09 26.10 -1.74
C GLU A 496 -7.16 27.32 -1.71
N ILE A 497 -6.44 27.58 -2.80
CA ILE A 497 -5.56 28.75 -2.91
C ILE A 497 -6.40 30.02 -2.88
N MET A 498 -7.51 30.10 -3.62
CA MET A 498 -8.43 31.24 -3.55
C MET A 498 -8.92 31.49 -2.12
N MET A 499 -9.24 30.44 -1.35
CA MET A 499 -9.63 30.55 0.06
C MET A 499 -8.50 31.16 0.92
N VAL A 500 -7.26 30.75 0.69
CA VAL A 500 -6.07 31.31 1.37
C VAL A 500 -5.89 32.78 1.03
N LEU A 501 -6.02 33.13 -0.26
CA LEU A 501 -5.89 34.49 -0.75
C LEU A 501 -7.01 35.39 -0.21
N GLU A 502 -8.25 34.89 -0.13
CA GLU A 502 -9.38 35.65 0.41
C GLU A 502 -9.23 35.93 1.91
N ILE A 503 -8.76 34.95 2.69
CA ILE A 503 -8.38 35.18 4.09
C ILE A 503 -7.30 36.27 4.18
N GLY A 504 -6.30 36.22 3.30
CA GLY A 504 -5.27 37.26 3.20
C GLY A 504 -5.87 38.63 2.91
N ASN A 505 -6.73 38.73 1.90
CA ASN A 505 -7.43 39.95 1.51
C ASN A 505 -8.27 40.54 2.67
N CYS A 506 -8.94 39.70 3.46
CA CYS A 506 -9.65 40.13 4.66
C CYS A 506 -8.71 40.76 5.71
N TYR A 507 -7.51 40.20 5.91
CA TYR A 507 -6.49 40.81 6.78
C TYR A 507 -5.96 42.14 6.22
N PHE A 508 -5.79 42.22 4.89
CA PHE A 508 -5.42 43.46 4.23
C PHE A 508 -6.44 44.58 4.50
N ASP A 509 -7.74 44.28 4.36
CA ASP A 509 -8.82 45.23 4.60
C ASP A 509 -8.89 45.72 6.06
N GLN A 510 -8.48 44.88 7.00
CA GLN A 510 -8.36 45.23 8.43
C GLN A 510 -7.05 45.97 8.78
N GLY A 511 -6.13 46.13 7.82
CA GLY A 511 -4.81 46.75 8.01
C GLY A 511 -3.77 45.85 8.68
N ASP A 512 -4.03 44.55 8.82
CA ASP A 512 -3.07 43.57 9.35
C ASP A 512 -2.18 43.01 8.24
N TYR A 513 -1.22 43.83 7.83
CA TYR A 513 -0.29 43.48 6.76
C TYR A 513 0.65 42.31 7.10
N ILE A 514 0.84 41.99 8.38
CA ILE A 514 1.68 40.86 8.81
C ILE A 514 0.97 39.56 8.46
N ASN A 515 -0.29 39.43 8.85
CA ASN A 515 -1.08 38.25 8.50
C ASN A 515 -1.41 38.20 7.00
N TYR A 516 -1.66 39.34 6.35
CA TYR A 516 -1.79 39.39 4.88
C TYR A 516 -0.60 38.73 4.17
N ARG A 517 0.64 39.18 4.48
CA ARG A 517 1.87 38.64 3.87
C ARG A 517 2.01 37.15 4.12
N LYS A 518 1.74 36.68 5.35
CA LYS A 518 1.80 35.26 5.71
C LYS A 518 0.86 34.39 4.85
N TYR A 519 -0.38 34.83 4.63
CA TYR A 519 -1.34 34.10 3.80
C TYR A 519 -0.96 34.15 2.32
N LEU A 520 -0.42 35.28 1.86
CA LEU A 520 0.04 35.43 0.49
C LEU A 520 1.26 34.56 0.17
N GLU A 521 2.25 34.51 1.07
CA GLU A 521 3.40 33.60 0.99
C GLU A 521 2.96 32.14 0.98
N LYS A 522 1.98 31.78 1.82
CA LYS A 522 1.39 30.43 1.79
C LYS A 522 0.78 30.13 0.42
N GLY A 523 -0.01 31.05 -0.14
CA GLY A 523 -0.58 30.90 -1.49
C GLY A 523 0.47 30.70 -2.58
N ILE A 524 1.58 31.46 -2.54
CA ILE A 524 2.72 31.31 -3.46
C ILE A 524 3.35 29.92 -3.34
N LEU A 525 3.58 29.44 -2.12
CA LEU A 525 4.18 28.13 -1.88
C LEU A 525 3.25 26.98 -2.30
N ASP A 526 1.94 27.13 -2.08
CA ASP A 526 0.93 26.13 -2.48
C ASP A 526 0.70 26.09 -4.00
N LEU A 527 1.18 27.09 -4.74
CA LEU A 527 1.20 27.15 -6.21
C LEU A 527 2.47 26.53 -6.84
N ALA A 528 3.15 25.61 -6.14
CA ALA A 528 4.38 24.98 -6.63
C ALA A 528 4.24 24.45 -8.07
N GLY A 529 5.10 24.94 -8.98
CA GLY A 529 5.09 24.56 -10.40
C GLY A 529 4.27 25.46 -11.32
N SER A 530 3.49 26.41 -10.78
CA SER A 530 2.69 27.37 -11.55
C SER A 530 3.34 28.76 -11.57
N LYS A 531 4.45 28.89 -12.30
CA LYS A 531 5.31 30.09 -12.26
C LYS A 531 4.54 31.38 -12.50
N GLU A 532 3.69 31.45 -13.51
CA GLU A 532 2.95 32.66 -13.87
C GLU A 532 1.97 33.10 -12.75
N LEU A 533 1.35 32.14 -12.05
CA LEU A 533 0.49 32.43 -10.90
C LEU A 533 1.32 32.84 -9.67
N GLN A 534 2.50 32.25 -9.48
CA GLN A 534 3.43 32.64 -8.41
C GLN A 534 3.99 34.04 -8.62
N ASP A 535 4.34 34.40 -9.86
CA ASP A 535 4.83 35.72 -10.24
C ASP A 535 3.74 36.77 -9.97
N PHE A 536 2.49 36.52 -10.37
CA PHE A 536 1.35 37.41 -10.09
C PHE A 536 1.15 37.71 -8.59
N LEU A 537 1.22 36.68 -7.73
CA LEU A 537 1.12 36.87 -6.29
C LEU A 537 2.38 37.51 -5.68
N SER A 538 3.56 37.21 -6.22
CA SER A 538 4.82 37.82 -5.79
C SER A 538 4.85 39.32 -6.07
N ASP A 539 4.31 39.74 -7.22
CA ASP A 539 4.17 41.16 -7.55
C ASP A 539 3.26 41.87 -6.54
N SER A 540 2.14 41.25 -6.17
CA SER A 540 1.22 41.77 -5.13
C SER A 540 1.89 41.85 -3.73
N LEU A 541 2.76 40.89 -3.42
CA LEU A 541 3.54 40.87 -2.17
C LEU A 541 4.58 42.00 -2.12
N LEU A 542 5.23 42.27 -3.25
CA LEU A 542 6.26 43.31 -3.40
C LEU A 542 5.65 44.71 -3.42
N SER A 543 4.55 44.89 -4.12
CA SER A 543 3.80 46.17 -4.20
C SER A 543 2.99 46.47 -2.94
N ASN A 544 2.78 45.47 -2.07
CA ASN A 544 1.89 45.53 -0.91
C ASN A 544 0.47 45.99 -1.31
N SER A 545 -0.01 45.51 -2.46
CA SER A 545 -1.38 45.71 -2.94
C SER A 545 -2.24 44.51 -2.60
N LYS A 546 -3.56 44.72 -2.43
CA LYS A 546 -4.55 43.65 -2.31
C LYS A 546 -4.54 42.77 -3.57
N VAL A 547 -4.81 41.47 -3.43
CA VAL A 547 -4.91 40.56 -4.57
C VAL A 547 -6.29 40.68 -5.22
N ASP A 548 -6.31 40.91 -6.53
CA ASP A 548 -7.52 40.79 -7.32
C ASP A 548 -7.77 39.31 -7.69
N LEU A 549 -8.76 38.69 -7.05
CA LEU A 549 -9.12 37.30 -7.30
C LEU A 549 -9.69 37.09 -8.71
N ASN A 550 -10.34 38.08 -9.31
CA ASN A 550 -10.87 37.97 -10.67
C ASN A 550 -9.73 37.94 -11.70
N GLU A 551 -8.71 38.77 -11.52
CA GLU A 551 -7.49 38.71 -12.34
C GLU A 551 -6.77 37.37 -12.17
N PHE A 552 -6.67 36.87 -10.93
CA PHE A 552 -6.08 35.57 -10.62
C PHE A 552 -6.82 34.41 -11.32
N ILE A 553 -8.16 34.39 -11.25
CA ILE A 553 -9.01 33.43 -11.97
C ILE A 553 -8.80 33.52 -13.48
N ASN A 554 -8.78 34.73 -14.04
CA ASN A 554 -8.59 34.94 -15.48
C ASN A 554 -7.20 34.51 -15.96
N LEU A 555 -6.16 34.69 -15.14
CA LEU A 555 -4.82 34.19 -15.42
C LEU A 555 -4.80 32.66 -15.44
N ASN A 556 -5.40 32.00 -14.43
CA ASN A 556 -5.51 30.55 -14.39
C ASN A 556 -6.28 29.98 -15.60
N ARG A 557 -7.36 30.66 -16.03
CA ARG A 557 -8.10 30.29 -17.25
C ARG A 557 -7.24 30.33 -18.50
N LYS A 558 -6.42 31.38 -18.66
CA LYS A 558 -5.52 31.52 -19.82
C LYS A 558 -4.51 30.37 -19.86
N LEU A 559 -3.90 30.03 -18.72
CA LEU A 559 -2.91 28.96 -18.62
C LEU A 559 -3.51 27.57 -18.89
N SER A 560 -4.75 27.34 -18.46
CA SER A 560 -5.45 26.07 -18.64
C SER A 560 -5.88 25.79 -20.09
N ASN A 561 -5.99 26.82 -20.94
CA ASN A 561 -6.37 26.66 -22.36
C ASN A 561 -5.20 26.27 -23.29
N PHE A 562 -3.98 26.18 -22.76
CA PHE A 562 -2.78 25.78 -23.52
C PHE A 562 -2.39 24.30 -23.35
N ILE A 563 -3.13 23.54 -22.54
CA ILE A 563 -3.00 22.09 -22.34
C ILE A 563 -4.21 21.41 -23.01
#